data_AF-A0A563CL90-F1
#
_entry.id   AF-A0A563CL90-F1
#
_cell.length_a   1.000
_cell.length_b   1.000
_cell.length_c   1.000
_cell.angle_alpha   90.00
_cell.angle_beta   90.00
_cell.angle_gamma   90.00
#
_symmetry.space_group_name_H-M   'P 1'
#
loop_
_entity.id
_entity.type
_entity.pdbx_description
1 polymer ?
#
loop_
_entity_poly.entity_id
_entity_poly.type
_entity_poly.pdbx_seq_one_letter_code
_entity_poly.pdbx_strand_id
1 'polypeptide(L)'
;MEINKLALRAFYESHRDEYLRRRFSGDKALWDESYKWDILPRLNKELAAYDSVNGDSITEIAHIVTHHTNTSNLANWRDIEDLKALLLRKNAHSVLSELWIAKPETAAKCIQTASQLAQLFMSDKSFAPSTWAYLLAAFDCNSFALYREAIMKQVAEICGVDSPTAASQGEKYTLLNDAALYLGELMRDDINDVPYMQALNGQDFLWVTLEYSDS
;
A
#
# COMPACT_ATOMS: atom_id res chain seq x y z
N MET A 1 -4.00 2.30 17.08
CA MET A 1 -3.68 0.87 17.06
C MET A 1 -2.18 0.76 16.91
N GLU A 2 -1.51 -0.09 17.68
CA GLU A 2 -0.05 -0.26 17.61
C GLU A 2 0.29 -1.70 17.23
N ILE A 3 1.40 -1.86 16.52
CA ILE A 3 1.92 -3.18 16.17
C ILE A 3 2.60 -3.84 17.37
N ASN A 4 2.43 -5.15 17.52
CA ASN A 4 3.22 -5.94 18.46
C ASN A 4 4.50 -6.42 17.77
N LYS A 5 5.59 -5.65 17.92
CA LYS A 5 6.89 -5.97 17.29
C LYS A 5 7.45 -7.33 17.70
N LEU A 6 7.21 -7.77 18.94
CA LEU A 6 7.69 -9.09 19.39
C LEU A 6 6.95 -10.21 18.66
N ALA A 7 5.63 -10.12 18.55
CA ALA A 7 4.82 -11.09 17.82
C ALA A 7 5.14 -11.10 16.33
N LEU A 8 5.28 -9.92 15.70
CA LEU A 8 5.67 -9.80 14.28
C LEU A 8 7.06 -10.38 14.01
N ARG A 9 8.03 -10.18 14.92
CA ARG A 9 9.36 -10.79 14.79
C ARG A 9 9.29 -12.32 14.87
N ALA A 10 8.57 -12.86 15.84
CA ALA A 10 8.40 -14.32 15.95
C ALA A 10 7.67 -14.89 14.72
N PHE A 11 6.69 -14.17 14.20
CA PHE A 11 6.01 -14.51 12.96
C PHE A 11 6.97 -14.50 11.77
N TYR A 12 7.83 -13.48 11.66
CA TYR A 12 8.87 -13.40 10.63
C TYR A 12 9.83 -14.59 10.70
N GLU A 13 10.45 -14.81 11.86
CA GLU A 13 11.44 -15.87 12.07
C GLU A 13 10.89 -17.27 11.78
N SER A 14 9.61 -17.52 12.07
CA SER A 14 8.96 -18.81 11.81
C SER A 14 8.60 -19.06 10.34
N HIS A 15 8.51 -18.03 9.50
CA HIS A 15 8.08 -18.15 8.10
C HIS A 15 9.12 -17.68 7.07
N ARG A 16 10.20 -17.03 7.52
CA ARG A 16 11.27 -16.45 6.68
C ARG A 16 11.78 -17.41 5.62
N ASP A 17 12.22 -18.60 6.01
CA ASP A 17 12.88 -19.53 5.09
C ASP A 17 11.92 -20.01 3.98
N GLU A 18 10.66 -20.27 4.34
CA GLU A 18 9.62 -20.66 3.39
C GLU A 18 9.27 -19.52 2.45
N TYR A 19 9.14 -18.29 2.96
CA TYR A 19 8.91 -17.11 2.14
C TYR A 19 10.03 -16.89 1.12
N LEU A 20 11.31 -16.92 1.57
CA LEU A 20 12.46 -16.72 0.70
C LEU A 20 12.51 -17.82 -0.37
N ARG A 21 12.22 -19.07 -0.01
CA ARG A 21 12.13 -20.19 -0.94
C ARG A 21 11.08 -19.94 -2.02
N ARG A 22 9.88 -19.46 -1.67
CA ARG A 22 8.81 -19.14 -2.62
C ARG A 22 9.20 -17.97 -3.53
N ARG A 23 9.60 -16.84 -2.95
CA ARG A 23 9.98 -15.61 -3.68
C ARG A 23 11.07 -15.87 -4.73
N PHE A 24 12.09 -16.65 -4.38
CA PHE A 24 13.22 -16.92 -5.26
C PHE A 24 13.10 -18.23 -6.04
N SER A 25 11.95 -18.90 -6.01
CA SER A 25 11.74 -20.16 -6.73
C SER A 25 11.73 -20.01 -8.26
N GLY A 26 11.32 -18.83 -8.74
CA GLY A 26 10.99 -18.62 -10.16
C GLY A 26 9.67 -19.25 -10.61
N ASP A 27 8.93 -19.89 -9.69
CA ASP A 27 7.64 -20.51 -9.96
C ASP A 27 6.49 -19.53 -9.67
N LYS A 28 5.78 -19.12 -10.73
CA LYS A 28 4.61 -18.24 -10.64
C LYS A 28 3.47 -18.84 -9.82
N ALA A 29 3.38 -20.17 -9.69
CA ALA A 29 2.40 -20.78 -8.81
C ALA A 29 2.72 -20.53 -7.32
N LEU A 30 3.99 -20.30 -6.98
CA LEU A 30 4.43 -20.02 -5.62
C LEU A 30 4.59 -18.52 -5.33
N TRP A 31 4.85 -17.73 -6.37
CA TRP A 31 5.04 -16.28 -6.29
C TRP A 31 4.84 -15.61 -7.65
N ASP A 32 3.68 -14.96 -7.88
CA ASP A 32 3.38 -14.18 -9.09
C ASP A 32 3.28 -12.67 -8.80
N GLU A 33 4.17 -12.15 -7.95
CA GLU A 33 4.09 -10.78 -7.44
C GLU A 33 5.11 -9.82 -8.08
N SER A 34 5.90 -10.29 -9.06
CA SER A 34 6.96 -9.51 -9.71
C SER A 34 6.48 -8.19 -10.29
N TYR A 35 5.22 -8.12 -10.73
CA TYR A 35 4.60 -6.92 -11.28
C TYR A 35 4.63 -5.73 -10.30
N LYS A 36 4.65 -5.97 -8.98
CA LYS A 36 4.74 -4.87 -7.99
C LYS A 36 6.08 -4.15 -8.10
N TRP A 37 7.17 -4.89 -8.29
CA TRP A 37 8.52 -4.35 -8.47
C TRP A 37 8.74 -3.72 -9.85
N ASP A 38 7.94 -4.10 -10.84
CA ASP A 38 8.00 -3.47 -12.15
C ASP A 38 7.23 -2.13 -12.19
N ILE A 39 6.07 -2.08 -11.53
CA ILE A 39 5.12 -0.97 -11.64
C ILE A 39 5.36 0.11 -10.59
N LEU A 40 5.46 -0.24 -9.29
CA LEU A 40 5.54 0.77 -8.23
C LEU A 40 6.81 1.62 -8.31
N PRO A 41 8.02 1.06 -8.54
CA PRO A 41 9.23 1.87 -8.70
C PRO A 41 9.18 2.79 -9.92
N ARG A 42 8.53 2.34 -11.00
CA ARG A 42 8.32 3.17 -12.19
C ARG A 42 7.41 4.35 -11.87
N LEU A 43 6.26 4.10 -11.24
CA LEU A 43 5.34 5.16 -10.80
C LEU A 43 6.05 6.15 -9.87
N ASN A 44 6.74 5.65 -8.84
CA ASN A 44 7.47 6.48 -7.89
C ASN A 44 8.54 7.34 -8.59
N LYS A 45 9.30 6.78 -9.54
CA LYS A 45 10.28 7.53 -10.34
C LYS A 45 9.66 8.59 -11.22
N GLU A 46 8.56 8.29 -11.93
CA GLU A 46 7.88 9.24 -12.80
C GLU A 46 7.24 10.39 -11.99
N LEU A 47 6.66 10.06 -10.84
CA LEU A 47 6.01 11.03 -9.94
C LEU A 47 7.04 11.89 -9.19
N ALA A 48 8.26 11.40 -8.95
CA ALA A 48 9.35 12.18 -8.37
C ALA A 48 9.81 13.36 -9.26
N ALA A 49 9.37 13.44 -10.53
CA ALA A 49 9.61 14.60 -11.38
C ALA A 49 8.78 15.84 -10.98
N TYR A 50 7.82 15.68 -10.06
CA TYR A 50 6.94 16.76 -9.59
C TYR A 50 7.28 17.16 -8.15
N ASP A 51 7.42 18.45 -7.90
CA ASP A 51 7.62 18.96 -6.54
C ASP A 51 6.32 18.96 -5.72
N SER A 52 5.16 19.06 -6.39
CA SER A 52 3.84 19.12 -5.74
C SER A 52 2.68 18.73 -6.66
N VAL A 53 1.56 18.32 -6.05
CA VAL A 53 0.27 18.17 -6.73
C VAL A 53 -0.50 19.47 -6.67
N ASN A 54 -0.79 20.06 -7.83
CA ASN A 54 -1.56 21.29 -7.95
C ASN A 54 -2.42 21.26 -9.23
N GLY A 55 -3.13 22.35 -9.52
CA GLY A 55 -4.02 22.44 -10.68
C GLY A 55 -3.34 22.24 -12.04
N ASP A 56 -2.03 22.51 -12.14
CA ASP A 56 -1.27 22.38 -13.37
C ASP A 56 -0.70 20.97 -13.54
N SER A 57 -0.30 20.30 -12.46
CA SER A 57 0.29 18.95 -12.48
C SER A 57 -0.73 17.81 -12.42
N ILE A 58 -1.95 18.06 -11.93
CA ILE A 58 -2.93 17.00 -11.63
C ILE A 58 -3.29 16.12 -12.83
N THR A 59 -3.40 16.69 -14.03
CA THR A 59 -3.78 15.93 -15.23
C THR A 59 -2.73 14.87 -15.57
N GLU A 60 -1.45 15.23 -15.49
CA GLU A 60 -0.35 14.32 -15.82
C GLU A 60 -0.13 13.30 -14.70
N ILE A 61 -0.20 13.74 -13.44
CA ILE A 61 -0.14 12.84 -12.28
C ILE A 61 -1.28 11.81 -12.34
N ALA A 62 -2.50 12.24 -12.69
CA ALA A 62 -3.63 11.36 -12.89
C ALA A 62 -3.40 10.34 -14.02
N HIS A 63 -2.77 10.78 -15.12
CA HIS A 63 -2.41 9.88 -16.21
C HIS A 63 -1.42 8.81 -15.73
N ILE A 64 -0.33 9.20 -15.08
CA ILE A 64 0.71 8.30 -14.57
C ILE A 64 0.10 7.25 -13.62
N VAL A 65 -0.63 7.69 -12.59
CA VAL A 65 -1.18 6.76 -11.57
C VAL A 65 -2.32 5.88 -12.10
N THR A 66 -2.88 6.15 -13.29
CA THR A 66 -3.94 5.30 -13.86
C THR A 66 -3.45 4.42 -15.01
N HIS A 67 -2.28 4.70 -15.60
CA HIS A 67 -1.77 4.05 -16.80
C HIS A 67 -1.66 2.52 -16.68
N HIS A 68 -1.21 2.02 -15.52
CA HIS A 68 -0.95 0.60 -15.27
C HIS A 68 -2.06 -0.13 -14.49
N THR A 69 -3.17 0.56 -14.22
CA THR A 69 -4.21 0.05 -13.30
C THR A 69 -5.07 -1.06 -13.91
N ASN A 70 -5.19 -1.14 -15.24
CA ASN A 70 -5.96 -2.18 -15.92
C ASN A 70 -5.20 -3.52 -16.05
N THR A 71 -3.89 -3.51 -15.78
CA THR A 71 -3.00 -4.66 -15.97
C THR A 71 -2.33 -5.10 -14.67
N SER A 72 -2.78 -4.59 -13.52
CA SER A 72 -2.17 -4.87 -12.23
C SER A 72 -3.21 -5.09 -11.15
N ASN A 73 -2.85 -5.91 -10.16
CA ASN A 73 -3.65 -6.16 -8.97
C ASN A 73 -3.09 -5.34 -7.80
N LEU A 74 -2.86 -4.04 -7.99
CA LEU A 74 -2.36 -3.15 -6.92
C LEU A 74 -3.51 -2.70 -5.99
N ALA A 75 -4.71 -2.51 -6.55
CA ALA A 75 -5.96 -2.27 -5.82
C ALA A 75 -7.12 -3.04 -6.48
N ASN A 76 -8.29 -3.08 -5.83
CA ASN A 76 -9.48 -3.69 -6.44
C ASN A 76 -9.91 -2.89 -7.68
N TRP A 77 -10.39 -3.57 -8.72
CA TRP A 77 -10.82 -2.90 -9.95
C TRP A 77 -11.91 -1.83 -9.71
N ARG A 78 -12.81 -2.04 -8.74
CA ARG A 78 -13.83 -1.03 -8.38
C ARG A 78 -13.20 0.23 -7.78
N ASP A 79 -12.19 0.04 -6.93
CA ASP A 79 -11.44 1.14 -6.31
C ASP A 79 -10.72 1.98 -7.38
N ILE A 80 -10.17 1.32 -8.40
CA ILE A 80 -9.51 1.97 -9.54
C ILE A 80 -10.50 2.79 -10.38
N GLU A 81 -11.69 2.27 -10.66
CA GLU A 81 -12.70 3.01 -11.43
C GLU A 81 -13.19 4.24 -10.66
N ASP A 82 -13.41 4.13 -9.35
CA ASP A 82 -13.77 5.27 -8.51
C ASP A 82 -12.63 6.29 -8.42
N LEU A 83 -11.37 5.83 -8.35
CA LEU A 83 -10.20 6.70 -8.42
C LEU A 83 -10.12 7.47 -9.74
N LYS A 84 -10.30 6.79 -10.88
CA LYS A 84 -10.33 7.47 -12.19
C LYS A 84 -11.42 8.54 -12.23
N ALA A 85 -12.61 8.25 -11.72
CA ALA A 85 -13.70 9.22 -11.65
C ALA A 85 -13.38 10.41 -10.74
N LEU A 86 -12.67 10.19 -9.63
CA LEU A 86 -12.17 11.25 -8.77
C LEU A 86 -11.15 12.14 -9.46
N LEU A 87 -10.18 11.54 -10.16
CA LEU A 87 -9.08 12.26 -10.81
C LEU A 87 -9.53 13.15 -11.97
N LEU A 88 -10.71 12.90 -12.54
CA LEU A 88 -11.34 13.78 -13.55
C LEU A 88 -11.97 15.04 -12.94
N ARG A 89 -12.04 15.17 -11.61
CA ARG A 89 -12.62 16.34 -10.95
C ARG A 89 -11.62 17.48 -10.91
N LYS A 90 -12.10 18.72 -11.13
CA LYS A 90 -11.28 19.94 -11.11
C LYS A 90 -10.49 20.13 -9.81
N ASN A 91 -11.03 19.64 -8.70
CA ASN A 91 -10.49 19.73 -7.34
C ASN A 91 -9.79 18.45 -6.87
N ALA A 92 -9.55 17.47 -7.75
CA ALA A 92 -8.83 16.24 -7.40
C ALA A 92 -7.44 16.52 -6.81
N HIS A 93 -6.79 17.59 -7.26
CA HIS A 93 -5.49 18.03 -6.75
C HIS A 93 -5.50 18.24 -5.23
N SER A 94 -6.60 18.74 -4.65
CA SER A 94 -6.71 18.95 -3.20
C SER A 94 -6.75 17.64 -2.42
N VAL A 95 -7.28 16.55 -3.02
CA VAL A 95 -7.26 15.22 -2.39
C VAL A 95 -5.84 14.65 -2.45
N LEU A 96 -5.22 14.68 -3.63
CA LEU A 96 -3.92 14.09 -3.84
C LEU A 96 -2.81 14.84 -3.10
N SER A 97 -2.92 16.16 -2.94
CA SER A 97 -1.93 16.94 -2.18
C SER A 97 -1.81 16.50 -0.72
N GLU A 98 -2.90 16.07 -0.09
CA GLU A 98 -2.89 15.54 1.28
C GLU A 98 -2.10 14.24 1.38
N LEU A 99 -2.23 13.37 0.38
CA LEU A 99 -1.51 12.09 0.31
C LEU A 99 -0.05 12.28 -0.13
N TRP A 100 0.22 13.26 -0.99
CA TRP A 100 1.57 13.54 -1.51
C TRP A 100 2.56 13.91 -0.40
N ILE A 101 2.10 14.66 0.60
CA ILE A 101 2.93 15.09 1.73
C ILE A 101 2.93 14.10 2.89
N ALA A 102 2.22 12.98 2.75
CA ALA A 102 2.09 12.00 3.81
C ALA A 102 3.44 11.38 4.14
N LYS A 103 3.63 11.09 5.42
CA LYS A 103 4.70 10.24 5.95
C LYS A 103 4.04 9.07 6.68
N PRO A 104 4.76 7.97 6.94
CA PRO A 104 4.19 6.84 7.68
C PRO A 104 3.45 7.26 8.97
N GLU A 105 4.04 8.15 9.75
CA GLU A 105 3.47 8.66 11.00
C GLU A 105 2.25 9.57 10.83
N THR A 106 2.04 10.16 9.65
CA THR A 106 0.89 11.03 9.35
C THR A 106 -0.15 10.38 8.45
N ALA A 107 0.11 9.18 7.94
CA ALA A 107 -0.70 8.52 6.91
C ALA A 107 -2.18 8.41 7.30
N ALA A 108 -2.49 8.01 8.54
CA ALA A 108 -3.88 7.90 9.01
C ALA A 108 -4.65 9.21 8.86
N LYS A 109 -4.03 10.32 9.27
CA LYS A 109 -4.62 11.66 9.18
C LYS A 109 -4.77 12.10 7.73
N CYS A 110 -3.73 11.92 6.91
CA CYS A 110 -3.77 12.26 5.49
C CYS A 110 -4.87 11.49 4.75
N ILE A 111 -5.01 10.19 5.02
CA ILE A 111 -6.09 9.33 4.45
C ILE A 111 -7.46 9.83 4.89
N GLN A 112 -7.62 10.20 6.16
CA GLN A 112 -8.88 10.72 6.67
C GLN A 112 -9.26 12.04 5.98
N THR A 113 -8.33 12.98 5.87
CA THR A 113 -8.56 14.26 5.17
C THR A 113 -8.87 14.02 3.69
N ALA A 114 -8.08 13.18 3.01
CA ALA A 114 -8.29 12.82 1.61
C ALA A 114 -9.67 12.20 1.38
N SER A 115 -10.10 11.28 2.26
CA SER A 115 -11.43 10.68 2.21
C SER A 115 -12.54 11.70 2.39
N GLN A 116 -12.40 12.63 3.34
CA GLN A 116 -13.39 13.69 3.56
C GLN A 116 -13.51 14.62 2.34
N LEU A 117 -12.39 15.03 1.76
CA LEU A 117 -12.37 15.85 0.54
C LEU A 117 -12.98 15.09 -0.65
N ALA A 118 -12.63 13.82 -0.84
CA ALA A 118 -13.21 13.00 -1.89
C ALA A 118 -14.73 12.84 -1.72
N GLN A 119 -15.22 12.64 -0.49
CA GLN A 119 -16.65 12.57 -0.19
C GLN A 119 -17.38 13.88 -0.48
N LEU A 120 -16.74 15.03 -0.23
CA LEU A 120 -17.30 16.34 -0.58
C LEU A 120 -17.44 16.51 -2.10
N PHE A 121 -16.56 15.89 -2.88
CA PHE A 121 -16.53 16.03 -4.34
C PHE A 121 -17.37 14.96 -5.04
N MET A 122 -17.56 13.80 -4.39
CA MET A 122 -18.25 12.63 -4.90
C MET A 122 -19.06 11.97 -3.76
N SER A 123 -20.18 12.58 -3.41
CA SER A 123 -20.99 12.16 -2.26
C SER A 123 -21.68 10.80 -2.43
N ASP A 124 -21.77 10.31 -3.67
CA ASP A 124 -22.34 9.01 -4.04
C ASP A 124 -21.29 7.87 -4.00
N LYS A 125 -20.01 8.20 -3.81
CA LYS A 125 -18.91 7.23 -3.78
C LYS A 125 -18.38 7.03 -2.37
N SER A 126 -17.80 5.85 -2.15
CA SER A 126 -17.03 5.55 -0.94
C SER A 126 -15.72 4.90 -1.36
N PHE A 127 -14.62 5.55 -1.02
CA PHE A 127 -13.30 5.08 -1.36
C PHE A 127 -12.80 4.12 -0.29
N ALA A 128 -12.33 2.95 -0.72
CA ALA A 128 -11.74 1.96 0.17
C ALA A 128 -10.30 2.33 0.56
N PRO A 129 -9.78 1.84 1.71
CA PRO A 129 -8.40 2.08 2.12
C PRO A 129 -7.35 1.65 1.09
N SER A 130 -7.66 0.62 0.29
CA SER A 130 -6.86 0.15 -0.85
C SER A 130 -6.60 1.23 -1.90
N THR A 131 -7.55 2.14 -2.12
CA THR A 131 -7.37 3.27 -3.05
C THR A 131 -6.27 4.20 -2.57
N TRP A 132 -6.32 4.57 -1.28
CA TRP A 132 -5.40 5.50 -0.68
C TRP A 132 -4.02 4.89 -0.51
N ALA A 133 -3.96 3.63 -0.09
CA ALA A 133 -2.73 2.85 -0.02
C ALA A 133 -2.03 2.75 -1.38
N TYR A 134 -2.79 2.53 -2.46
CA TYR A 134 -2.24 2.52 -3.81
C TYR A 134 -1.58 3.85 -4.17
N LEU A 135 -2.26 4.98 -3.94
CA LEU A 135 -1.69 6.29 -4.22
C LEU A 135 -0.43 6.57 -3.38
N LEU A 136 -0.46 6.26 -2.09
CA LEU A 136 0.70 6.41 -1.21
C LEU A 136 1.89 5.56 -1.67
N ALA A 137 1.65 4.28 -2.02
CA ALA A 137 2.69 3.40 -2.54
C ALA A 137 3.19 3.82 -3.94
N ALA A 138 2.33 4.40 -4.78
CA ALA A 138 2.75 4.97 -6.05
C ALA A 138 3.66 6.19 -5.84
N PHE A 139 3.40 7.01 -4.81
CA PHE A 139 4.22 8.18 -4.49
C PHE A 139 5.54 7.81 -3.81
N ASP A 140 5.55 6.83 -2.91
CA ASP A 140 6.73 6.32 -2.24
C ASP A 140 6.55 4.85 -1.82
N CYS A 141 6.96 3.94 -2.72
CA CYS A 141 6.88 2.49 -2.51
C CYS A 141 7.90 1.94 -1.51
N ASN A 142 8.85 2.76 -1.07
CA ASN A 142 9.77 2.38 0.00
C ASN A 142 9.12 2.58 1.38
N SER A 143 8.31 3.61 1.54
CA SER A 143 7.70 3.98 2.84
C SER A 143 6.25 3.51 3.00
N PHE A 144 5.56 3.20 1.91
CA PHE A 144 4.13 2.87 1.93
C PHE A 144 3.81 1.51 1.28
N ALA A 145 3.07 0.70 2.02
CA ALA A 145 2.62 -0.62 1.62
C ALA A 145 1.27 -0.58 0.91
N LEU A 146 1.05 -1.55 0.00
CA LEU A 146 -0.29 -1.82 -0.52
C LEU A 146 -1.21 -2.36 0.56
N TYR A 147 -2.50 -2.07 0.46
CA TYR A 147 -3.49 -2.51 1.45
C TYR A 147 -4.42 -3.60 0.91
N ARG A 148 -4.66 -4.59 1.77
CA ARG A 148 -5.67 -5.63 1.61
C ARG A 148 -6.34 -5.88 2.96
N GLU A 149 -7.68 -5.81 2.99
CA GLU A 149 -8.45 -5.96 4.23
C GLU A 149 -8.22 -7.33 4.90
N ALA A 150 -8.10 -8.40 4.11
CA ALA A 150 -7.82 -9.75 4.62
C ALA A 150 -6.48 -9.80 5.36
N ILE A 151 -5.41 -9.28 4.74
CA ILE A 151 -4.09 -9.15 5.37
C ILE A 151 -4.14 -8.29 6.63
N MET A 152 -4.83 -7.14 6.60
CA MET A 152 -4.94 -6.26 7.77
C MET A 152 -5.55 -6.99 8.97
N LYS A 153 -6.60 -7.79 8.74
CA LYS A 153 -7.24 -8.58 9.81
C LYS A 153 -6.28 -9.61 10.39
N GLN A 154 -5.55 -10.33 9.56
CA GLN A 154 -4.55 -11.31 10.02
C GLN A 154 -3.39 -10.63 10.76
N VAL A 155 -2.93 -9.46 10.31
CA VAL A 155 -1.93 -8.64 11.03
C VAL A 155 -2.46 -8.21 12.40
N ALA A 156 -3.73 -7.80 12.48
CA ALA A 156 -4.37 -7.46 13.75
C ALA A 156 -4.40 -8.65 14.71
N GLU A 157 -4.71 -9.85 14.22
CA GLU A 157 -4.67 -11.10 15.00
C GLU A 157 -3.26 -11.41 15.50
N ILE A 158 -2.23 -11.36 14.63
CA ILE A 158 -0.83 -11.53 15.03
C ILE A 158 -0.44 -10.52 16.10
N CYS A 159 -0.93 -9.28 16.00
CA CYS A 159 -0.62 -8.23 16.95
C CYS A 159 -1.47 -8.27 18.23
N GLY A 160 -2.50 -9.13 18.31
CA GLY A 160 -3.45 -9.15 19.42
C GLY A 160 -4.31 -7.89 19.52
N VAL A 161 -4.64 -7.26 18.38
CA VAL A 161 -5.48 -6.07 18.31
C VAL A 161 -6.95 -6.47 18.23
N ASP A 162 -7.72 -6.12 19.26
CA ASP A 162 -9.16 -6.39 19.31
C ASP A 162 -9.96 -5.45 18.40
N SER A 163 -11.00 -5.98 17.76
CA SER A 163 -11.99 -5.22 16.97
C SER A 163 -11.39 -4.29 15.89
N PRO A 164 -10.43 -4.74 15.05
CA PRO A 164 -9.78 -3.89 14.06
C PRO A 164 -10.76 -3.33 13.01
N THR A 165 -11.91 -3.99 12.82
CA THR A 165 -12.94 -3.58 11.87
C THR A 165 -13.69 -2.32 12.26
N ALA A 166 -13.73 -1.97 13.55
CA ALA A 166 -14.37 -0.75 14.07
C ALA A 166 -13.50 0.51 13.93
N ALA A 167 -12.20 0.33 13.66
CA ALA A 167 -11.27 1.44 13.47
C ALA A 167 -11.53 2.20 12.17
N SER A 168 -11.05 3.44 12.10
CA SER A 168 -11.10 4.25 10.89
C SER A 168 -10.24 3.65 9.77
N GLN A 169 -10.52 4.04 8.52
CA GLN A 169 -9.73 3.60 7.36
C GLN A 169 -8.23 3.91 7.52
N GLY A 170 -7.92 5.11 8.05
CA GLY A 170 -6.54 5.54 8.29
C GLY A 170 -5.85 4.68 9.34
N GLU A 171 -6.52 4.34 10.45
CA GLU A 171 -5.94 3.49 11.50
C GLU A 171 -5.72 2.05 11.02
N LYS A 172 -6.67 1.48 10.26
CA LYS A 172 -6.50 0.17 9.63
C LYS A 172 -5.31 0.13 8.70
N TYR A 173 -5.15 1.17 7.87
CA TYR A 173 -4.01 1.30 6.99
C TYR A 173 -2.71 1.41 7.78
N THR A 174 -2.64 2.27 8.79
CA THR A 174 -1.44 2.46 9.63
C THR A 174 -1.00 1.15 10.28
N LEU A 175 -1.92 0.34 10.82
CA LEU A 175 -1.57 -0.96 11.40
C LEU A 175 -0.84 -1.85 10.38
N LEU A 176 -1.39 -1.98 9.17
CA LEU A 176 -0.78 -2.79 8.12
C LEU A 176 0.55 -2.19 7.64
N ASN A 177 0.60 -0.87 7.42
CA ASN A 177 1.79 -0.19 6.92
C ASN A 177 2.95 -0.28 7.91
N ASP A 178 2.69 -0.09 9.21
CA ASP A 178 3.71 -0.18 10.25
C ASP A 178 4.23 -1.62 10.39
N ALA A 179 3.34 -2.62 10.26
CA ALA A 179 3.76 -4.01 10.24
C ALA A 179 4.64 -4.32 9.03
N ALA A 180 4.25 -3.87 7.84
CA ALA A 180 5.04 -4.03 6.62
C ALA A 180 6.41 -3.32 6.72
N LEU A 181 6.46 -2.09 7.24
CA LEU A 181 7.70 -1.36 7.46
C LEU A 181 8.62 -2.10 8.44
N TYR A 182 8.07 -2.61 9.53
CA TYR A 182 8.85 -3.35 10.53
C TYR A 182 9.38 -4.68 9.96
N LEU A 183 8.56 -5.45 9.26
CA LEU A 183 8.99 -6.69 8.63
C LEU A 183 10.05 -6.42 7.55
N GLY A 184 9.85 -5.39 6.73
CA GLY A 184 10.84 -4.94 5.77
C GLY A 184 12.15 -4.46 6.42
N GLU A 185 12.13 -3.97 7.66
CA GLU A 185 13.35 -3.66 8.41
C GLU A 185 14.10 -4.95 8.76
N LEU A 186 13.39 -5.98 9.25
CA LEU A 186 13.98 -7.28 9.60
C LEU A 186 14.56 -8.01 8.39
N MET A 187 13.94 -7.85 7.22
CA MET A 187 14.30 -8.52 5.98
C MET A 187 15.52 -7.92 5.26
N ARG A 188 16.03 -6.78 5.72
CA ARG A 188 17.05 -5.99 5.00
C ARG A 188 18.33 -6.79 4.72
N ASP A 189 18.75 -7.64 5.65
CA ASP A 189 19.96 -8.45 5.51
C ASP A 189 19.71 -9.75 4.72
N ASP A 190 18.43 -10.09 4.52
CA ASP A 190 18.00 -11.36 3.91
C ASP A 190 17.67 -11.21 2.42
N ILE A 191 17.35 -10.00 1.98
CA ILE A 191 17.00 -9.68 0.59
C ILE A 191 17.95 -8.62 0.07
N ASN A 192 18.76 -9.00 -0.92
CA ASN A 192 19.79 -8.15 -1.53
C ASN A 192 19.32 -7.46 -2.83
N ASP A 193 18.05 -7.07 -2.90
CA ASP A 193 17.50 -6.36 -4.07
C ASP A 193 17.99 -4.89 -4.11
N VAL A 194 18.25 -4.38 -5.32
CA VAL A 194 18.68 -2.99 -5.53
C VAL A 194 17.74 -2.31 -6.54
N PRO A 195 17.01 -1.24 -6.17
CA PRO A 195 16.91 -0.66 -4.83
C PRO A 195 16.05 -1.50 -3.87
N TYR A 196 16.44 -1.55 -2.60
CA TYR A 196 15.65 -2.19 -1.54
C TYR A 196 14.45 -1.31 -1.19
N MET A 197 13.24 -1.85 -1.28
CA MET A 197 11.99 -1.15 -0.95
C MET A 197 11.39 -1.74 0.32
N GLN A 198 11.56 -1.03 1.44
CA GLN A 198 11.26 -1.56 2.76
C GLN A 198 9.78 -1.96 2.92
N ALA A 199 8.85 -1.04 2.69
CA ALA A 199 7.42 -1.30 2.84
C ALA A 199 6.92 -2.36 1.85
N LEU A 200 7.37 -2.32 0.59
CA LEU A 200 6.98 -3.32 -0.41
C LEU A 200 7.46 -4.73 -0.05
N ASN A 201 8.70 -4.87 0.42
CA ASN A 201 9.22 -6.17 0.86
C ASN A 201 8.43 -6.76 2.03
N GLY A 202 8.12 -5.96 3.05
CA GLY A 202 7.31 -6.45 4.17
C GLY A 202 5.85 -6.72 3.79
N GLN A 203 5.28 -5.93 2.89
CA GLN A 203 3.92 -6.18 2.37
C GLN A 203 3.85 -7.50 1.61
N ASP A 204 4.86 -7.79 0.79
CA ASP A 204 4.92 -9.04 0.04
C ASP A 204 5.14 -10.26 0.95
N PHE A 205 5.99 -10.13 1.97
CA PHE A 205 6.12 -11.17 3.00
C PHE A 205 4.77 -11.51 3.63
N LEU A 206 4.01 -10.49 4.05
CA LEU A 206 2.67 -10.69 4.60
C LEU A 206 1.74 -11.36 3.58
N TRP A 207 1.72 -10.87 2.34
CA TRP A 207 0.86 -11.41 1.29
C TRP A 207 1.14 -12.88 0.99
N VAL A 208 2.41 -13.22 0.75
CA VAL A 208 2.82 -14.60 0.40
C VAL A 208 2.61 -15.54 1.58
N THR A 209 2.90 -15.10 2.80
CA THR A 209 2.79 -15.97 3.98
C THR A 209 1.34 -16.21 4.39
N LEU A 210 0.46 -15.23 4.18
CA LEU A 210 -0.92 -15.26 4.69
C LEU A 210 -1.99 -15.61 3.65
N GLU A 211 -1.71 -15.48 2.35
CA GLU A 211 -2.68 -15.81 1.29
C GLU A 211 -2.28 -17.04 0.48
N TYR A 212 -0.98 -17.27 0.23
CA TYR A 212 -0.52 -18.50 -0.45
C TYR A 212 -0.36 -19.69 0.52
N SER A 213 -0.61 -19.51 1.82
CA SER A 213 -0.63 -20.61 2.79
C SER A 213 -1.91 -21.45 2.73
N ASP A 214 -2.99 -20.88 2.17
CA ASP A 214 -4.31 -21.52 2.00
C ASP A 214 -4.51 -22.19 0.62
N SER A 215 -3.48 -22.24 -0.22
CA SER A 215 -3.51 -22.81 -1.59
C SER A 215 -2.68 -24.07 -1.76
#